data_AF-A0A4R4A6V6-F1
#
_entry.id   AF-A0A4R4A6V6-F1
#
_cell.length_a   1.000
_cell.length_b   1.000
_cell.length_c   1.000
_cell.angle_alpha   90.00
_cell.angle_beta   90.00
_cell.angle_gamma   90.00
#
_symmetry.space_group_name_H-M   'P 1'
#
loop_
_entity.id
_entity.type
_entity.pdbx_description
1 polymer ?
#
loop_
_entity_poly.entity_id
_entity_poly.type
_entity_poly.pdbx_seq_one_letter_code
_entity_poly.pdbx_strand_id
1 'polypeptide(L)'
;MLEQGPLSPRSGTPPPATNLPLPQSLLSGFRPAFCDVRSGEVRLCRTIDGELAEAHTFEHLPQEWVAECDGGGRPVRLRSEIRAGFLRGIDFWRLSDLLRPTLDA
;
A
#
# COMPACT_ATOMS: atom_id res chain seq x y z
N MET A 1 47.49 31.02 0.63
CA MET A 1 47.56 30.11 -0.53
C MET A 1 46.71 28.90 -0.18
N LEU A 2 45.69 28.63 -0.99
CA LEU A 2 44.71 27.54 -0.82
C LEU A 2 45.41 26.19 -0.78
N GLU A 3 44.74 25.14 -0.28
CA GLU A 3 44.43 23.90 -1.03
C GLU A 3 43.29 23.14 -0.33
N GLN A 4 42.30 22.76 -1.13
CA GLN A 4 41.06 22.07 -0.78
C GLN A 4 41.24 20.55 -0.95
N GLY A 5 40.65 19.73 -0.08
CA GLY A 5 40.42 18.31 -0.37
C GLY A 5 39.94 17.49 0.85
N PRO A 6 39.24 16.37 0.61
CA PRO A 6 37.98 16.20 -0.11
C PRO A 6 36.78 16.26 0.86
N LEU A 7 35.62 16.73 0.38
CA LEU A 7 34.34 16.65 1.09
C LEU A 7 33.99 15.17 1.34
N SER A 8 34.14 14.72 2.58
CA SER A 8 33.59 13.44 3.01
C SER A 8 32.07 13.43 2.74
N PRO A 9 31.49 12.36 2.18
CA PRO A 9 30.05 12.25 2.10
C PRO A 9 29.52 12.29 3.52
N ARG A 10 28.74 13.34 3.84
CA ARG A 10 28.02 13.42 5.10
C ARG A 10 27.14 12.17 5.14
N SER A 11 27.50 11.21 6.00
CA SER A 11 26.62 10.14 6.44
C SER A 11 25.45 10.78 7.20
N GLY A 12 24.58 11.48 6.47
CA GLY A 12 23.29 11.85 6.94
C GLY A 12 22.52 10.56 7.04
N THR A 13 22.41 10.02 8.25
CA THR A 13 21.36 9.08 8.58
C THR A 13 20.07 9.64 7.97
N PRO A 14 19.35 8.90 7.11
CA PRO A 14 18.03 9.37 6.70
C PRO A 14 17.25 9.69 7.98
N PRO A 15 16.54 10.82 8.05
CA PRO A 15 15.71 11.10 9.22
C PRO A 15 14.88 9.85 9.48
N PRO A 16 14.74 9.40 10.75
CA PRO A 16 13.88 8.28 11.05
C PRO A 16 12.54 8.59 10.40
N ALA A 17 12.04 7.68 9.56
CA ALA A 17 10.71 7.79 8.97
C ALA A 17 9.80 8.15 10.14
N THR A 18 9.37 9.41 10.19
CA THR A 18 8.70 9.93 11.37
C THR A 18 7.39 9.19 11.40
N ASN A 19 7.33 8.17 12.26
CA ASN A 19 6.12 7.43 12.55
C ASN A 19 5.27 8.41 13.37
N LEU A 20 4.70 9.42 12.68
CA LEU A 20 3.73 10.31 13.27
C LEU A 20 2.63 9.39 13.77
N PRO A 21 2.36 9.36 15.09
CA PRO A 21 1.24 8.60 15.61
C PRO A 21 -0.01 9.30 15.08
N LEU A 22 -0.48 8.86 13.91
CA LEU A 22 -1.80 9.18 13.44
C LEU A 22 -2.75 8.64 14.51
N PRO A 23 -3.63 9.48 15.09
CA PRO A 23 -4.57 8.99 16.08
C PRO A 23 -5.34 7.80 15.48
N GLN A 24 -5.48 6.70 16.23
CA GLN A 24 -6.14 5.48 15.76
C GLN A 24 -7.55 5.75 15.22
N SER A 25 -8.22 6.80 15.68
CA SER A 25 -9.51 7.27 15.16
C SER A 25 -9.46 7.74 13.70
N LEU A 26 -8.35 8.27 13.21
CA LEU A 26 -8.18 8.65 11.79
C LEU A 26 -7.94 7.43 10.90
N LEU A 27 -7.35 6.36 11.44
CA LEU A 27 -7.13 5.10 10.73
C LEU A 27 -8.32 4.13 10.85
N SER A 28 -9.21 4.39 11.81
CA SER A 28 -10.46 3.65 12.01
C SER A 28 -11.31 3.65 10.74
N GLY A 29 -11.71 2.45 10.32
CA GLY A 29 -12.59 2.25 9.18
C GLY A 29 -11.89 2.10 7.82
N PHE A 30 -10.57 2.29 7.75
CA PHE A 30 -9.81 1.87 6.58
C PHE A 30 -9.61 0.35 6.59
N ARG A 31 -9.90 -0.29 5.47
CA ARG A 31 -9.69 -1.72 5.25
C ARG A 31 -8.79 -1.94 4.05
N PRO A 32 -7.74 -2.76 4.13
CA PRO A 32 -6.87 -3.01 3.00
C PRO A 32 -7.65 -3.60 1.83
N ALA A 33 -7.39 -3.09 0.63
CA ALA A 33 -8.10 -3.46 -0.59
C ALA A 33 -7.19 -3.38 -1.81
N PHE A 34 -7.59 -4.06 -2.87
CA PHE A 34 -7.03 -3.94 -4.21
C PHE A 34 -8.10 -3.43 -5.18
N CYS A 35 -7.68 -2.61 -6.14
CA CYS A 35 -8.53 -2.09 -7.20
C CYS A 35 -7.93 -2.45 -8.56
N ASP A 36 -8.72 -3.03 -9.46
CA ASP A 36 -8.39 -3.14 -10.87
C ASP A 36 -8.72 -1.82 -11.56
N VAL A 37 -7.68 -1.08 -12.00
CA VAL A 37 -7.88 0.22 -12.64
C VAL A 37 -8.55 0.14 -14.01
N ARG A 38 -8.62 -1.05 -14.63
CA ARG A 38 -9.29 -1.22 -15.93
C ARG A 38 -10.81 -1.31 -15.76
N SER A 39 -11.27 -2.10 -14.79
CA SER A 39 -12.70 -2.35 -14.55
C SER A 39 -13.30 -1.43 -13.48
N GLY A 40 -12.47 -0.87 -12.59
CA GLY A 40 -12.89 -0.18 -11.38
C GLY A 40 -13.32 -1.12 -10.26
N GLU A 41 -13.20 -2.43 -10.43
CA GLU A 41 -13.57 -3.40 -9.40
C GLU A 41 -12.62 -3.31 -8.20
N VAL A 42 -13.21 -3.25 -7.00
CA VAL A 42 -12.48 -3.19 -5.73
C VAL A 42 -12.76 -4.44 -4.91
N ARG A 43 -11.73 -5.08 -4.39
CA ARG A 43 -11.83 -6.22 -3.48
C ARG A 43 -11.09 -5.97 -2.18
N LEU A 44 -11.78 -6.20 -1.07
CA LEU A 44 -11.17 -6.22 0.25
C LEU A 44 -10.18 -7.38 0.37
N CYS A 45 -9.07 -7.14 1.03
CA CYS A 45 -8.10 -8.19 1.33
C CYS A 45 -8.71 -9.15 2.35
N ARG A 46 -8.44 -10.45 2.18
CA ARG A 46 -8.94 -11.50 3.05
C ARG A 46 -7.81 -12.36 3.59
N THR A 47 -7.99 -12.92 4.78
CA THR A 47 -7.12 -13.98 5.29
C THR A 47 -7.32 -15.25 4.47
N ILE A 48 -6.48 -16.26 4.67
CA ILE A 48 -6.66 -17.57 4.04
C ILE A 48 -8.03 -18.18 4.36
N ASP A 49 -8.56 -17.91 5.55
CA ASP A 49 -9.87 -18.37 6.00
C ASP A 49 -11.05 -17.57 5.41
N GLY A 50 -10.78 -16.49 4.68
CA GLY A 50 -11.79 -15.65 4.03
C GLY A 50 -12.25 -14.44 4.86
N GLU A 51 -11.75 -14.29 6.08
CA GLU A 51 -12.04 -13.14 6.95
C GLU A 51 -11.38 -11.87 6.44
N LEU A 52 -11.89 -10.69 6.82
CA LEU A 52 -11.25 -9.43 6.42
C LEU A 52 -9.85 -9.32 7.03
N ALA A 53 -8.85 -9.11 6.17
CA ALA A 53 -7.47 -8.98 6.60
C ALA A 53 -7.18 -7.57 7.15
N GLU A 54 -6.24 -7.50 8.09
CA GLU A 54 -5.68 -6.23 8.58
C GLU A 54 -4.50 -5.73 7.71
N ALA A 55 -4.00 -6.58 6.83
CA ALA A 55 -2.89 -6.29 5.91
C ALA A 55 -3.26 -6.65 4.46
N HIS A 56 -2.47 -6.14 3.51
CA HIS A 56 -2.59 -6.52 2.10
C HIS A 56 -2.15 -7.96 1.87
N THR A 57 -3.13 -8.82 1.61
CA THR A 57 -2.95 -10.24 1.31
C THR A 57 -3.52 -10.53 -0.07
N PHE A 58 -2.92 -11.48 -0.80
CA PHE A 58 -3.41 -11.86 -2.13
C PHE A 58 -4.44 -13.00 -2.10
N GLU A 59 -4.76 -13.50 -0.91
CA GLU A 59 -5.72 -14.59 -0.73
C GLU A 59 -7.10 -14.17 -1.25
N HIS A 60 -7.79 -15.10 -1.91
CA HIS A 60 -9.15 -14.92 -2.46
C HIS A 60 -9.29 -13.80 -3.49
N LEU A 61 -8.18 -13.29 -4.03
CA LEU A 61 -8.23 -12.41 -5.19
C LEU A 61 -8.59 -13.22 -6.46
N PRO A 62 -9.27 -12.59 -7.43
CA PRO A 62 -9.56 -13.24 -8.70
C PRO A 62 -8.27 -13.69 -9.40
N GLN A 63 -8.27 -14.89 -9.97
CA GLN A 63 -7.08 -15.46 -10.63
C GLN A 63 -6.63 -14.57 -11.80
N GLU A 64 -7.56 -13.91 -12.48
CA GLU A 64 -7.29 -12.98 -13.57
C GLU A 64 -6.55 -11.70 -13.15
N TRP A 65 -6.45 -11.43 -11.84
CA TRP A 65 -5.64 -10.34 -11.28
C TRP A 65 -4.20 -10.77 -11.00
N VAL A 66 -3.96 -12.08 -10.90
CA VAL A 66 -2.65 -12.66 -10.56
C VAL A 66 -1.78 -12.72 -11.80
N ALA A 67 -0.55 -12.20 -11.70
CA ALA A 67 0.46 -12.28 -12.75
C ALA A 67 1.40 -13.47 -12.55
N GLU A 68 1.63 -13.89 -11.30
CA GLU A 68 2.55 -14.96 -10.95
C GLU A 68 2.10 -15.66 -9.66
N CYS A 69 2.22 -16.98 -9.66
CA CYS A 69 2.06 -17.83 -8.48
C CYS A 69 3.37 -18.54 -8.14
N ASP A 70 3.54 -18.91 -6.87
CA ASP A 70 4.61 -19.81 -6.45
C ASP A 70 4.37 -21.26 -6.92
N GLY A 71 5.30 -22.17 -6.61
CA GLY A 71 5.19 -23.58 -6.96
C GLY A 71 4.02 -24.32 -6.30
N GLY A 72 3.39 -23.74 -5.28
CA GLY A 72 2.19 -24.25 -4.63
C GLY A 72 0.89 -23.63 -5.17
N GLY A 73 0.96 -22.74 -6.16
CA GLY A 73 -0.19 -22.04 -6.73
C GLY A 73 -0.61 -20.80 -5.95
N ARG A 74 0.12 -20.40 -4.91
CA ARG A 74 -0.20 -19.20 -4.14
C ARG A 74 0.21 -17.95 -4.93
N PRO A 75 -0.65 -16.93 -5.03
CA PRO A 75 -0.28 -15.69 -5.70
C PRO A 75 0.91 -15.04 -5.02
N VAL A 76 1.92 -14.66 -5.80
CA VAL A 76 3.11 -13.91 -5.33
C VAL A 76 3.25 -12.57 -6.03
N ARG A 77 2.54 -12.37 -7.15
CA ARG A 77 2.56 -11.10 -7.88
C ARG A 77 1.22 -10.85 -8.56
N LEU A 78 0.74 -9.62 -8.43
CA LEU A 78 -0.44 -9.13 -9.15
C LEU A 78 -0.03 -8.44 -10.46
N ARG A 79 -0.97 -8.36 -11.40
CA ARG A 79 -0.82 -7.60 -12.63
C ARG A 79 -0.56 -6.13 -12.31
N SER A 80 0.16 -5.46 -13.22
CA SER A 80 0.55 -4.05 -13.06
C SER A 80 -0.62 -3.08 -13.08
N GLU A 81 -1.83 -3.52 -13.43
CA GLU A 81 -3.06 -2.73 -13.36
C GLU A 81 -3.72 -2.78 -11.98
N ILE A 82 -3.36 -3.75 -11.14
CA ILE A 82 -3.94 -3.85 -9.81
C ILE A 82 -3.21 -2.87 -8.88
N ARG A 83 -3.98 -2.06 -8.15
CA ARG A 83 -3.48 -1.04 -7.23
C ARG A 83 -3.83 -1.43 -5.79
N ALA A 84 -2.82 -1.42 -4.92
CA ALA A 84 -3.03 -1.52 -3.48
C ALA A 84 -3.55 -0.20 -2.93
N GLY A 85 -4.51 -0.29 -2.00
CA GLY A 85 -5.06 0.86 -1.30
C GLY A 85 -5.95 0.41 -0.14
N PHE A 86 -6.88 1.28 0.24
CA PHE A 86 -7.77 1.07 1.37
C PHE A 86 -9.18 1.48 1.00
N LEU A 87 -10.17 0.70 1.41
CA LEU A 87 -11.56 1.13 1.40
C LEU A 87 -11.90 1.84 2.70
N ARG A 88 -12.63 2.95 2.60
CA ARG A 88 -13.33 3.58 3.72
C ARG A 88 -14.72 3.95 3.26
N GLY A 89 -15.74 3.32 3.84
CA GLY A 89 -17.09 3.38 3.28
C GLY A 89 -17.10 2.76 1.88
N ILE A 90 -17.48 3.55 0.87
CA ILE A 90 -17.53 3.13 -0.54
C ILE A 90 -16.33 3.65 -1.35
N ASP A 91 -15.49 4.48 -0.74
CA ASP A 91 -14.40 5.17 -1.43
C ASP A 91 -13.09 4.39 -1.31
N PHE A 92 -12.39 4.25 -2.43
CA PHE A 92 -11.07 3.65 -2.49
C PHE A 92 -9.98 4.73 -2.41
N TRP A 93 -9.08 4.57 -1.45
CA TRP A 93 -7.99 5.48 -1.13
C TRP A 93 -6.64 4.81 -1.40
N ARG A 94 -5.78 5.42 -2.20
CA ARG A 94 -4.37 4.99 -2.30
C ARG A 94 -3.60 5.53 -1.11
N LEU A 95 -2.48 4.89 -0.77
CA LEU A 95 -1.60 5.41 0.29
C LEU A 95 -1.13 6.85 -0.01
N SER A 96 -0.92 7.21 -1.28
CA SER A 96 -0.62 8.58 -1.70
C SER A 96 -1.71 9.58 -1.35
N ASP A 97 -2.97 9.15 -1.37
CA ASP A 97 -4.14 9.98 -1.08
C ASP A 97 -4.26 10.21 0.44
N LEU A 98 -3.86 9.23 1.25
CA LEU A 98 -3.79 9.36 2.70
C LEU A 98 -2.68 10.31 3.17
N LEU A 99 -1.56 10.39 2.43
CA LEU A 99 -0.43 11.27 2.72
C LEU A 99 -0.68 12.72 2.28
N ARG A 100 -1.70 12.94 1.44
CA ARG A 100 -2.16 14.26 1.02
C ARG A 100 -3.68 14.28 1.15
N PRO A 101 -4.22 14.29 2.38
CA PRO A 101 -5.66 14.39 2.55
C PRO A 101 -6.08 15.75 1.98
N THR A 102 -6.58 15.77 0.75
CA THR A 102 -7.52 16.81 0.34
C THR A 102 -8.75 16.57 1.18
N LEU A 103 -8.76 17.17 2.38
CA LEU A 103 -9.99 17.41 3.12
C LEU A 103 -10.96 18.05 2.14
N ASP A 104 -12.17 17.51 2.11
CA ASP A 104 -13.25 17.88 1.20
C ASP A 104 -13.24 19.39 0.88
N ALA A 105 -13.13 19.71 -0.41
CA ALA A 105 -13.36 21.06 -0.93
C ALA A 105 -14.85 21.24 -1.25
#